data_AF-A0A2A2QYL4-F1
#
_entry.id   AF-A0A2A2QYL4-F1
#
_cell.length_a   1.000
_cell.length_b   1.000
_cell.length_c   1.000
_cell.angle_alpha   90.00
_cell.angle_beta   90.00
_cell.angle_gamma   90.00
#
_symmetry.space_group_name_H-M   'P 1'
#
loop_
_entity.id
_entity.type
_entity.pdbx_description
1 polymer ?
#
loop_
_entity_poly.entity_id
_entity_poly.type
_entity_poly.pdbx_seq_one_letter_code
_entity_poly.pdbx_strand_id
1 'polypeptide(L)'
;MNRVLLVALLVALPLAACKREPAAPEVQLPAAPPNPEVDLPALNQAARAYVMGQLKDPATLDDLVKEGFLKRVPTAPTGKKYVLSPDKKSVQLVNQ
;
A
#
# COMPACT_ATOMS: atom_id res chain seq x y z
N MET A 1 -56.42 -6.47 -25.03
CA MET A 1 -55.89 -5.83 -23.80
C MET A 1 -55.38 -6.94 -22.89
N ASN A 2 -54.15 -7.08 -22.40
CA ASN A 2 -52.99 -6.21 -22.23
C ASN A 2 -51.74 -7.10 -22.15
N ARG A 3 -51.12 -7.46 -23.27
CA ARG A 3 -49.89 -8.29 -23.28
C ARG A 3 -48.66 -7.60 -23.89
N VAL A 4 -48.80 -6.34 -24.33
CA VAL A 4 -47.75 -5.62 -25.07
C VAL A 4 -47.13 -4.47 -24.26
N LEU A 5 -47.61 -4.22 -23.04
CA LEU A 5 -47.24 -3.02 -22.24
C LEU A 5 -46.31 -3.29 -21.05
N LEU A 6 -45.71 -4.48 -20.95
CA LEU A 6 -44.79 -4.83 -19.86
C LEU A 6 -43.35 -5.16 -20.33
N VAL A 7 -43.08 -5.07 -21.64
CA VAL A 7 -41.77 -5.40 -22.23
C VAL A 7 -40.96 -4.14 -22.58
N ALA A 8 -41.50 -2.94 -22.36
CA ALA A 8 -40.90 -1.69 -22.84
C ALA A 8 -40.24 -0.79 -21.76
N LEU A 9 -40.09 -1.24 -20.51
CA LEU A 9 -39.60 -0.38 -19.42
C LEU A 9 -38.41 -0.93 -18.62
N LEU A 10 -37.59 -1.83 -19.19
CA LEU A 10 -36.37 -2.33 -18.56
C LEU A 10 -35.14 -2.29 -19.49
N VAL A 11 -35.15 -1.39 -20.47
CA VAL A 11 -33.97 -1.03 -21.27
C VAL A 11 -33.69 0.45 -21.06
N ALA A 12 -33.06 0.78 -19.93
CA ALA A 12 -32.26 1.98 -19.73
C ALA A 12 -31.85 2.06 -18.25
N LEU A 13 -30.80 1.34 -17.85
CA LEU A 13 -29.89 1.93 -16.88
C LEU A 13 -28.47 1.77 -17.42
N PRO A 14 -27.76 2.88 -17.63
CA PRO A 14 -26.48 2.92 -18.31
C PRO A 14 -25.43 2.19 -17.48
N LEU A 15 -24.43 1.68 -18.19
CA LEU A 15 -23.11 1.32 -17.70
C LEU A 15 -22.73 2.18 -16.48
N ALA A 16 -22.92 1.62 -15.29
CA ALA A 16 -22.17 2.04 -14.12
C ALA A 16 -20.73 1.60 -14.38
N ALA A 17 -20.06 2.39 -15.22
CA ALA A 17 -18.66 2.67 -15.05
C ALA A 17 -18.53 3.07 -13.59
N CYS A 18 -18.15 2.11 -12.74
CA CYS A 18 -17.54 2.35 -11.45
C CYS A 18 -16.21 3.05 -11.75
N LYS A 19 -16.38 4.32 -12.10
CA LYS A 19 -15.59 5.48 -11.76
C LYS A 19 -14.55 5.05 -10.75
N ARG A 20 -13.37 4.74 -11.30
CA ARG A 20 -12.12 4.61 -10.57
C ARG A 20 -12.09 5.84 -9.67
N GLU A 21 -12.29 5.61 -8.39
CA GLU A 21 -12.15 6.64 -7.39
C GLU A 21 -10.73 7.18 -7.61
N PRO A 22 -10.58 8.48 -7.96
CA PRO A 22 -9.28 9.10 -7.86
C PRO A 22 -8.87 8.82 -6.42
N ALA A 23 -7.68 8.23 -6.24
CA ALA A 23 -7.06 8.17 -4.93
C ALA A 23 -7.33 9.52 -4.28
N ALA A 24 -8.14 9.53 -3.22
CA ALA A 24 -8.28 10.68 -2.36
C ALA A 24 -6.86 11.22 -2.21
N PRO A 25 -6.63 12.55 -2.36
CA PRO A 25 -5.30 13.08 -2.16
C PRO A 25 -4.87 12.47 -0.84
N GLU A 26 -3.88 11.55 -0.89
CA GLU A 26 -3.25 11.05 0.31
C GLU A 26 -2.99 12.35 1.03
N VAL A 27 -3.53 12.51 2.24
CA VAL A 27 -3.11 13.62 3.07
C VAL A 27 -1.62 13.37 3.15
N GLN A 28 -0.87 14.08 2.30
CA GLN A 28 0.56 13.98 2.18
C GLN A 28 0.99 14.65 3.46
N LEU A 29 0.93 13.89 4.56
CA LEU A 29 1.71 14.21 5.73
C LEU A 29 3.09 14.52 5.15
N PRO A 30 3.69 15.65 5.51
CA PRO A 30 5.02 16.00 5.02
C PRO A 30 5.89 14.74 5.10
N ALA A 31 6.60 14.44 4.01
CA ALA A 31 7.58 13.36 4.03
C ALA A 31 8.45 13.61 5.28
N ALA A 32 8.37 12.68 6.24
CA ALA A 32 9.10 12.84 7.48
C ALA A 32 10.58 13.07 7.12
N PRO A 33 11.26 14.03 7.78
CA PRO A 33 12.67 14.26 7.50
C PRO A 33 13.42 12.94 7.59
N PRO A 34 14.30 12.63 6.63
CA PRO A 34 14.96 11.33 6.56
C PRO A 34 15.78 11.09 7.83
N ASN A 35 15.31 10.20 8.70
CA ASN A 35 15.98 9.87 9.96
C ASN A 35 16.20 8.35 10.03
N PRO A 36 17.28 7.85 9.41
CA PRO A 36 17.54 6.41 9.33
C PRO A 36 17.68 5.73 10.70
N GLU A 37 18.09 6.45 11.74
CA GLU A 37 18.24 5.90 13.10
C GLU A 37 16.89 5.55 13.73
N VAL A 38 15.84 6.29 13.39
CA VAL A 38 14.46 6.05 13.87
C VAL A 38 13.69 5.16 12.89
N ASP A 39 13.92 5.33 11.59
CA ASP A 39 13.19 4.63 10.55
C ASP A 39 13.59 3.15 10.47
N LEU A 40 14.88 2.81 10.55
CA LEU A 40 15.35 1.42 10.47
C LEU A 40 14.75 0.50 11.55
N PRO A 41 14.74 0.84 12.85
CA PRO A 41 14.13 -0.03 13.85
C PRO A 41 12.61 -0.14 13.65
N ALA A 42 11.92 0.93 13.26
CA ALA A 42 10.49 0.91 12.96
C ALA A 42 10.17 0.00 11.76
N LEU A 43 10.95 0.09 10.68
CA LEU A 43 10.84 -0.76 9.50
C LEU A 43 11.11 -2.23 9.82
N ASN A 44 12.13 -2.51 10.64
CA ASN A 44 12.44 -3.86 11.10
C ASN A 44 11.34 -4.45 11.98
N GLN A 45 10.75 -3.63 12.87
CA GLN A 45 9.62 -4.04 13.70
C GLN A 45 8.40 -4.37 12.84
N ALA A 46 8.08 -3.52 11.85
CA ALA A 46 6.98 -3.78 10.92
C ALA A 46 7.22 -5.06 10.11
N ALA A 47 8.45 -5.28 9.62
CA ALA A 47 8.81 -6.51 8.91
C ALA A 47 8.60 -7.77 9.77
N ARG A 48 9.01 -7.73 11.04
CA ARG A 48 8.77 -8.84 11.98
C ARG A 48 7.28 -9.07 12.24
N ALA A 49 6.52 -7.99 12.47
CA ALA A 49 5.08 -8.09 12.69
C ALA A 49 4.35 -8.70 11.48
N TYR A 50 4.77 -8.33 10.26
CA TYR A 50 4.27 -8.93 9.03
C TYR A 50 4.53 -10.43 8.97
N VAL A 51 5.76 -10.86 9.27
CA VAL A 51 6.11 -12.29 9.27
C VAL A 51 5.27 -13.05 10.30
N MET A 52 5.04 -12.46 11.48
CA MET A 52 4.22 -13.09 12.52
C MET A 52 2.74 -13.15 12.15
N GLY A 53 2.20 -12.13 11.47
CA GLY A 53 0.79 -12.07 11.08
C GLY A 53 0.48 -12.90 9.83
N GLN A 54 1.30 -12.78 8.80
CA GLN A 54 1.08 -13.41 7.49
C GLN A 54 1.78 -14.77 7.34
N LEU A 55 2.61 -15.18 8.32
CA LEU A 55 3.45 -16.38 8.27
C LEU A 55 4.32 -16.46 7.00
N LYS A 56 4.65 -15.29 6.43
CA LYS A 56 5.35 -15.13 5.16
C LYS A 56 6.31 -13.95 5.25
N ASP A 57 7.44 -14.05 4.57
CA ASP A 57 8.36 -12.92 4.44
C ASP A 57 7.82 -11.85 3.47
N PRO A 58 7.96 -10.56 3.80
CA PRO A 58 7.66 -9.50 2.85
C PRO A 58 8.71 -9.53 1.73
N ALA A 59 8.28 -9.35 0.48
CA ALA A 59 9.21 -9.24 -0.65
C ALA A 59 9.72 -7.80 -0.80
N THR A 60 8.85 -6.84 -0.50
CA THR A 60 9.11 -5.41 -0.64
C THR A 60 8.61 -4.62 0.58
N LEU A 61 9.11 -3.39 0.75
CA LEU A 61 8.59 -2.46 1.75
C LEU A 61 7.13 -2.06 1.46
N ASP A 62 6.73 -2.04 0.19
CA ASP A 62 5.34 -1.80 -0.22
C ASP A 62 4.38 -2.86 0.32
N ASP A 63 4.81 -4.11 0.49
CA ASP A 63 3.97 -5.16 1.06
C ASP A 63 3.62 -4.86 2.52
N LEU A 64 4.55 -4.27 3.26
CA LEU A 64 4.31 -3.80 4.64
C LEU A 64 3.30 -2.65 4.68
N VAL A 65 3.29 -1.79 3.65
CA VAL A 65 2.33 -0.68 3.56
C VAL A 65 0.95 -1.20 3.18
N LYS A 66 0.87 -2.10 2.20
CA LYS A 66 -0.39 -2.69 1.72
C LYS A 66 -1.12 -3.46 2.81
N GLU A 67 -0.38 -4.24 3.60
CA GLU A 67 -0.94 -5.01 4.71
C GLU A 67 -1.14 -4.15 5.99
N GLY A 68 -0.85 -2.84 5.94
CA GLY A 68 -1.12 -1.90 7.03
C GLY A 68 -0.12 -1.93 8.20
N PHE A 69 0.97 -2.71 8.10
CA PHE A 69 2.05 -2.70 9.09
C PHE A 69 2.86 -1.40 9.06
N LEU A 70 2.87 -0.70 7.92
CA LEU A 70 3.39 0.64 7.75
C LEU A 70 2.32 1.55 7.16
N LYS A 71 2.21 2.79 7.64
CA LYS A 71 1.31 3.78 7.03
C LYS A 71 1.83 4.27 5.68
N ARG A 72 3.16 4.35 5.55
CA ARG A 72 3.89 4.76 4.34
C ARG A 72 5.33 4.29 4.46
N VAL A 73 6.03 4.19 3.33
CA VAL A 73 7.49 4.01 3.33
C VAL A 73 8.15 5.35 3.73
N PRO A 74 8.99 5.38 4.78
CA PRO A 74 9.72 6.57 5.16
C PRO A 74 10.74 6.96 4.08
N THR A 75 11.01 8.25 3.97
CA THR A 75 11.96 8.77 2.99
C THR A 75 13.38 8.40 3.39
N ALA A 76 14.07 7.68 2.51
CA ALA A 76 15.48 7.36 2.73
C ALA A 76 16.37 8.61 2.57
N PRO A 77 17.49 8.69 3.31
CA PRO A 77 18.48 9.76 3.13
C PRO A 77 19.09 9.76 1.72
N THR A 78 19.58 10.92 1.28
CA THR A 78 20.16 11.14 -0.07
C THR A 78 21.23 10.12 -0.42
N GLY A 79 21.12 9.51 -1.61
CA GLY A 79 22.03 8.48 -2.10
C GLY A 79 21.84 7.10 -1.47
N LYS A 80 20.79 6.90 -0.67
CA LYS A 80 20.47 5.62 -0.04
C LYS A 80 19.02 5.21 -0.26
N LYS A 81 18.72 3.92 -0.10
CA LYS A 81 17.37 3.36 -0.09
C LYS A 81 17.23 2.31 0.99
N TYR A 82 16.02 2.20 1.55
CA TYR A 82 15.66 1.07 2.39
C TYR A 82 15.40 -0.16 1.50
N VAL A 83 16.00 -1.29 1.83
CA VAL A 83 15.84 -2.57 1.13
C VAL A 83 15.61 -3.68 2.13
N LEU A 84 14.57 -4.48 1.89
CA LEU A 84 14.35 -5.70 2.64
C LEU A 84 15.38 -6.75 2.21
N SER A 85 16.13 -7.26 3.17
CA SER A 85 17.12 -8.31 2.94
C SER A 85 16.54 -9.66 3.33
N PRO A 86 16.23 -10.54 2.36
CA PRO A 86 15.58 -11.83 2.62
C PRO A 86 16.46 -12.77 3.45
N ASP A 87 17.78 -12.63 3.35
CA ASP A 87 18.77 -13.41 4.11
C ASP A 87 18.80 -13.01 5.60
N LYS A 88 18.66 -11.72 5.87
CA LYS A 88 18.78 -11.17 7.24
C LYS A 88 17.42 -10.92 7.91
N LYS A 89 16.31 -11.14 7.18
CA LYS A 89 14.94 -10.85 7.62
C LYS A 89 14.81 -9.43 8.20
N SER A 90 15.56 -8.50 7.63
CA SER A 90 15.69 -7.14 8.13
C SER A 90 15.79 -6.14 7.00
N VAL A 91 15.38 -4.91 7.29
CA VAL A 91 15.52 -3.77 6.42
C VAL A 91 16.91 -3.19 6.60
N GLN A 92 17.63 -3.06 5.50
CA GLN A 92 18.95 -2.46 5.42
C GLN A 92 18.87 -1.16 4.63
N LEU A 93 19.73 -0.22 5.01
CA LEU A 93 19.94 1.00 4.25
C LEU A 93 21.13 0.76 3.30
N VAL A 94 20.86 0.69 1.99
CA VAL A 94 21.89 0.47 0.97
C VAL A 94 22.11 1.74 0.17
N ASN A 95 23.33 1.92 -0.36
CA ASN A 95 23.60 3.01 -1.29
C ASN A 95 22.91 2.72 -2.64
N GLN A 96 22.30 3.75 -3.23
CA GLN A 96 21.77 3.73 -4.59
C GLN A 96 22.84 4.08 -5.62
#